data_AF-A0A081SE35-F1
#
_entry.id   AF-A0A081SE35-F1
#
_cell.length_a   1.000
_cell.length_b   1.000
_cell.length_c   1.000
_cell.angle_alpha   90.00
_cell.angle_beta   90.00
_cell.angle_gamma   90.00
#
_symmetry.space_group_name_H-M   'P 1'
#
loop_
_entity.id
_entity.type
_entity.pdbx_description
1 polymer ?
#
loop_
_entity_poly.entity_id
_entity_poly.type
_entity_poly.pdbx_seq_one_letter_code
_entity_poly.pdbx_strand_id
1 'polypeptide(L)'
;MPEGAVVKEEVLSEYELERGKPMPNFIHAHIELNIGTALRERYRKTHSVVVEVTVQFDRPLTPDVAVFAKRPIDFSDASPKETQVPMLAIEIASPSQPLQTLIDKATEMLRFGVKAVWIVQPTLQTVSVFTSAATPKTFTDGVVSDGVSGIELSIDQIFSAE
;
A
#
# COMPACT_ATOMS: atom_id res chain seq x y z
N MET A 1 -36.24 -19.13 24.21
CA MET A 1 -35.75 -18.90 22.84
C MET A 1 -35.16 -17.50 22.82
N PRO A 2 -33.83 -17.29 22.73
CA PRO A 2 -33.32 -15.94 22.57
C PRO A 2 -33.59 -15.47 21.14
N GLU A 3 -34.13 -14.26 21.03
CA GLU A 3 -34.44 -13.58 19.77
C GLU A 3 -33.18 -13.42 18.91
N GLY A 4 -33.35 -13.63 17.61
CA GLY A 4 -32.28 -13.64 16.63
C GLY A 4 -31.54 -12.31 16.59
N ALA A 5 -30.22 -12.39 16.64
CA ALA A 5 -29.36 -11.26 16.31
C ALA A 5 -29.69 -10.79 14.89
N VAL A 6 -30.22 -9.57 14.79
CA VAL A 6 -30.36 -8.89 13.51
C VAL A 6 -28.96 -8.65 12.98
N VAL A 7 -28.55 -9.43 11.98
CA VAL A 7 -27.35 -9.15 11.19
C VAL A 7 -27.65 -7.86 10.43
N LYS A 8 -27.11 -6.74 10.90
CA LYS A 8 -27.13 -5.50 10.13
C LYS A 8 -26.25 -5.73 8.91
N GLU A 9 -26.86 -5.69 7.73
CA GLU A 9 -26.14 -5.63 6.48
C GLU A 9 -25.40 -4.29 6.44
N GLU A 10 -24.07 -4.31 6.63
CA GLU A 10 -23.26 -3.10 6.53
C GLU A 10 -23.20 -2.67 5.07
N VAL A 11 -23.88 -1.56 4.77
CA VAL A 11 -23.80 -0.92 3.46
C VAL A 11 -22.44 -0.23 3.37
N LEU A 12 -21.61 -0.65 2.40
CA LEU A 12 -20.33 -0.01 2.12
C LEU A 12 -20.52 1.45 1.71
N SER A 13 -19.65 2.32 2.20
CA SER A 13 -19.58 3.73 1.77
C SER A 13 -19.10 3.87 0.33
N GLU A 14 -19.35 5.01 -0.32
CA GLU A 14 -18.80 5.33 -1.66
C GLU A 14 -17.27 5.20 -1.67
N TYR A 15 -16.61 5.63 -0.60
CA TYR A 15 -15.17 5.46 -0.42
C TYR A 15 -14.76 3.99 -0.43
N GLU A 16 -15.44 3.12 0.31
CA GLU A 16 -15.11 1.69 0.37
C GLU A 16 -15.35 0.99 -0.97
N LEU A 17 -16.38 1.41 -1.71
CA LEU A 17 -16.65 0.93 -3.06
C LEU A 17 -15.55 1.36 -4.05
N GLU A 18 -15.07 2.60 -3.95
CA GLU A 18 -14.02 3.12 -4.83
C GLU A 18 -12.64 2.55 -4.48
N ARG A 19 -12.31 2.48 -3.19
CA ARG A 19 -10.96 2.15 -2.70
C ARG A 19 -10.75 0.68 -2.38
N GLY A 20 -11.82 -0.08 -2.20
CA GLY A 20 -11.78 -1.49 -1.81
C GLY A 20 -11.17 -1.70 -0.41
N LYS A 21 -11.15 -0.67 0.44
CA LYS A 21 -10.66 -0.72 1.83
C LYS A 21 -11.50 0.18 2.75
N PRO A 22 -11.57 -0.13 4.05
CA PRO A 22 -12.19 0.75 5.05
C PRO A 22 -11.51 2.12 5.10
N MET A 23 -12.24 3.14 5.58
CA MET A 23 -11.71 4.49 5.82
C MET A 23 -10.42 4.44 6.66
N PRO A 24 -9.38 5.21 6.27
CA PRO A 24 -8.14 5.26 7.02
C PRO A 24 -8.38 5.95 8.37
N ASN A 25 -7.69 5.48 9.41
CA ASN A 25 -7.70 6.11 10.72
C ASN A 25 -6.39 6.89 10.96
N PHE A 26 -6.26 7.51 12.13
CA PHE A 26 -5.07 8.26 12.51
C PHE A 26 -3.77 7.44 12.38
N ILE A 27 -3.79 6.17 12.78
CA ILE A 27 -2.61 5.29 12.72
C ILE A 27 -2.23 4.97 11.28
N HIS A 28 -3.21 4.74 10.39
CA HIS A 28 -2.97 4.54 8.96
C HIS A 28 -2.27 5.76 8.35
N ALA A 29 -2.83 6.96 8.55
CA ALA A 29 -2.27 8.20 8.02
C ALA A 29 -0.87 8.51 8.58
N HIS A 30 -0.64 8.21 9.86
CA HIS A 30 0.67 8.37 10.51
C HIS A 30 1.74 7.47 9.87
N ILE A 31 1.43 6.19 9.67
CA ILE A 31 2.33 5.22 9.05
C ILE A 31 2.57 5.56 7.56
N GLU A 32 1.54 5.98 6.84
CA GLU A 32 1.66 6.43 5.45
C GLU A 32 2.62 7.62 5.32
N LEU A 33 2.49 8.62 6.21
CA LEU A 33 3.37 9.78 6.22
C LEU A 33 4.82 9.40 6.56
N ASN A 34 5.03 8.49 7.52
CA ASN A 34 6.34 7.95 7.86
C ASN A 34 7.01 7.30 6.65
N ILE A 35 6.31 6.37 6.00
CA ILE A 35 6.80 5.67 4.80
C ILE A 35 7.11 6.67 3.69
N GLY A 36 6.17 7.56 3.36
CA GLY A 36 6.33 8.57 2.31
C GLY A 36 7.53 9.48 2.58
N THR A 37 7.73 9.88 3.83
CA THR A 37 8.86 10.73 4.25
C THR A 37 10.19 10.00 4.09
N ALA A 38 10.32 8.79 4.66
CA ALA A 38 11.54 8.01 4.60
C ALA A 38 11.94 7.67 3.15
N LEU A 39 10.95 7.32 2.32
CA LEU A 39 11.19 7.07 0.89
C LEU A 39 11.65 8.32 0.15
N ARG A 40 11.02 9.49 0.39
CA ARG A 40 11.43 10.75 -0.26
C ARG A 40 12.79 11.24 0.23
N GLU A 41 13.12 11.01 1.50
CA GLU A 41 14.42 11.36 2.04
C GLU A 41 15.53 10.62 1.29
N ARG A 42 15.37 9.30 1.11
CA ARG A 42 16.39 8.44 0.52
C ARG A 42 16.38 8.42 -1.01
N TYR A 43 15.21 8.46 -1.66
CA TYR A 43 15.07 8.10 -3.07
C TYR A 43 14.52 9.20 -4.00
N ARG A 44 14.17 10.40 -3.52
CA ARG A 44 13.54 11.44 -4.37
C ARG A 44 14.32 11.85 -5.62
N LYS A 45 15.63 11.60 -5.65
CA LYS A 45 16.50 11.91 -6.81
C LYS A 45 16.41 10.83 -7.90
N THR A 46 16.13 9.58 -7.54
CA THR A 46 16.15 8.42 -8.44
C THR A 46 14.77 7.81 -8.68
N HIS A 47 13.78 8.17 -7.85
CA HIS A 47 12.42 7.68 -7.92
C HIS A 47 11.41 8.81 -7.74
N SER A 48 10.18 8.56 -8.19
CA SER A 48 9.01 9.37 -7.89
C SER A 48 8.15 8.62 -6.87
N VAL A 49 8.00 9.20 -5.68
CA VAL A 49 7.21 8.62 -4.58
C VAL A 49 5.94 9.44 -4.46
N VAL A 50 4.79 8.77 -4.52
CA VAL A 50 3.47 9.38 -4.39
C VAL A 50 2.61 8.55 -3.45
N VAL A 51 1.58 9.20 -2.90
CA VAL A 51 0.58 8.56 -2.05
C VAL A 51 -0.78 8.66 -2.70
N GLU A 52 -1.65 7.70 -2.43
CA GLU A 52 -3.08 7.77 -2.77
C GLU A 52 -3.38 8.02 -4.26
N VAL A 53 -2.51 7.53 -5.18
CA VAL A 53 -2.68 7.67 -6.64
C VAL A 53 -3.31 6.41 -7.23
N THR A 54 -4.46 6.56 -7.89
CA THR A 54 -5.12 5.46 -8.58
C THR A 54 -4.34 5.07 -9.83
N VAL A 55 -3.92 3.81 -9.91
CA VAL A 55 -3.24 3.23 -11.07
C VAL A 55 -4.24 2.41 -11.89
N GLN A 56 -4.22 2.62 -13.21
CA GLN A 56 -5.03 1.88 -14.15
C GLN A 56 -4.37 0.52 -14.46
N PHE A 57 -4.91 -0.55 -13.86
CA PHE A 57 -4.69 -1.94 -14.28
C PHE A 57 -5.92 -2.45 -15.07
N ASP A 58 -6.21 -3.76 -15.10
CA ASP A 58 -7.50 -4.23 -15.66
C ASP A 58 -8.68 -3.66 -14.87
N ARG A 59 -8.54 -3.60 -13.53
CA ARG A 59 -9.37 -2.76 -12.67
C ARG A 59 -8.51 -1.68 -12.02
N PRO A 60 -9.02 -0.45 -11.82
CA PRO A 60 -8.29 0.58 -11.10
C PRO A 60 -8.00 0.14 -9.66
N LEU A 61 -6.78 0.34 -9.20
CA LEU A 61 -6.39 0.11 -7.82
C LEU A 61 -5.59 1.30 -7.31
N THR A 62 -5.82 1.65 -6.05
CA THR A 62 -5.14 2.78 -5.40
C THR A 62 -4.33 2.25 -4.24
N PRO A 63 -3.01 2.04 -4.41
CA PRO A 63 -2.12 1.76 -3.29
C PRO A 63 -1.98 3.00 -2.41
N ASP A 64 -1.65 2.77 -1.14
CA ASP A 64 -1.47 3.85 -0.17
C ASP A 64 -0.19 4.62 -0.52
N VAL A 65 0.89 3.88 -0.79
CA VAL A 65 2.14 4.46 -1.31
C VAL A 65 2.57 3.74 -2.57
N ALA A 66 2.99 4.50 -3.58
CA ALA A 66 3.55 3.97 -4.82
C ALA A 66 4.89 4.62 -5.16
N VAL A 67 5.84 3.79 -5.62
CA VAL A 67 7.16 4.22 -6.06
C VAL A 67 7.34 3.90 -7.53
N PHE A 68 7.61 4.94 -8.33
CA PHE A 68 7.83 4.87 -9.77
C PHE A 68 9.28 5.18 -10.12
N ALA A 69 9.68 4.80 -11.34
CA ALA A 69 10.89 5.34 -11.96
C ALA A 69 10.82 6.88 -11.97
N LYS A 70 11.97 7.55 -11.82
CA LYS A 70 12.01 9.02 -11.80
C LYS A 70 11.44 9.60 -13.09
N ARG A 71 10.55 10.57 -12.94
CA ARG A 71 10.01 11.38 -14.04
C ARG A 71 9.86 12.85 -13.62
N PRO A 72 9.87 13.81 -14.56
CA PRO A 72 9.47 15.18 -14.27
C PRO A 72 7.99 15.24 -13.83
N ILE A 73 7.64 16.23 -13.02
CA ILE A 73 6.26 16.50 -12.63
C ILE A 73 5.70 17.53 -13.61
N ASP A 74 4.61 17.16 -14.29
CA ASP A 74 3.80 18.09 -15.06
C ASP A 74 2.58 18.48 -14.23
N PHE A 75 2.55 19.72 -13.74
CA PHE A 75 1.44 20.23 -12.93
C PHE A 75 0.19 20.55 -13.77
N SER A 76 0.25 20.45 -15.09
CA SER A 76 -0.89 20.62 -16.00
C SER A 76 -1.59 19.30 -16.35
N ASP A 77 -1.02 18.16 -15.96
CA ASP A 77 -1.63 16.85 -16.18
C ASP A 77 -2.89 16.70 -15.31
N ALA A 78 -4.03 16.55 -15.97
CA ALA A 78 -5.35 16.38 -15.36
C ALA A 78 -5.84 14.92 -15.46
N SER A 79 -4.96 13.97 -15.76
CA SER A 79 -5.31 12.56 -15.87
C SER A 79 -5.89 12.05 -14.55
N PRO A 80 -7.08 11.42 -14.55
CA PRO A 80 -7.71 10.95 -13.33
C PRO A 80 -7.04 9.70 -12.74
N LYS A 81 -6.17 9.04 -13.51
CA LYS A 81 -5.48 7.80 -13.15
C LYS A 81 -4.09 7.76 -13.77
N GLU A 82 -3.18 7.13 -13.06
CA GLU A 82 -1.84 6.82 -13.55
C GLU A 82 -1.88 5.59 -14.46
N THR A 83 -1.14 5.62 -15.57
CA THR A 83 -1.03 4.48 -16.51
C THR A 83 0.30 3.76 -16.41
N GLN A 84 1.32 4.40 -15.83
CA GLN A 84 2.58 3.76 -15.51
C GLN A 84 2.40 2.76 -14.37
N VAL A 85 3.08 1.63 -14.47
CA VAL A 85 3.08 0.60 -13.42
C VAL A 85 4.13 0.98 -12.38
N PRO A 86 3.79 1.05 -11.08
CA PRO A 86 4.78 1.32 -10.04
C PRO A 86 5.76 0.17 -9.90
N MET A 87 7.00 0.48 -9.52
CA MET A 87 8.00 -0.52 -9.19
C MET A 87 7.69 -1.19 -7.85
N LEU A 88 7.18 -0.41 -6.89
CA LEU A 88 6.76 -0.86 -5.57
C LEU A 88 5.42 -0.23 -5.24
N ALA A 89 4.49 -1.04 -4.76
CA ALA A 89 3.25 -0.61 -4.12
C ALA A 89 3.26 -1.01 -2.64
N ILE A 90 2.74 -0.15 -1.76
CA ILE A 90 2.65 -0.42 -0.34
C ILE A 90 1.19 -0.23 0.08
N GLU A 91 0.66 -1.21 0.80
CA GLU A 91 -0.67 -1.19 1.42
C GLU A 91 -0.52 -1.22 2.93
N ILE A 92 -1.26 -0.37 3.63
CA ILE A 92 -1.31 -0.35 5.08
C ILE A 92 -2.66 -0.89 5.52
N ALA A 93 -2.64 -2.02 6.23
CA ALA A 93 -3.85 -2.68 6.67
C ALA A 93 -4.66 -1.79 7.63
N SER A 94 -5.91 -1.51 7.28
CA SER A 94 -6.87 -0.91 8.20
C SER A 94 -7.34 -1.95 9.23
N PRO A 95 -7.69 -1.56 10.48
CA PRO A 95 -8.01 -2.51 11.55
C PRO A 95 -9.13 -3.51 11.25
N SER A 96 -10.13 -3.12 10.47
CA SER A 96 -11.26 -3.97 10.07
C SER A 96 -11.07 -4.66 8.72
N GLN A 97 -9.96 -4.40 8.02
CA GLN A 97 -9.73 -4.93 6.68
C GLN A 97 -9.24 -6.39 6.75
N PRO A 98 -9.90 -7.34 6.08
CA PRO A 98 -9.41 -8.70 6.01
C PRO A 98 -8.04 -8.77 5.30
N LEU A 99 -7.08 -9.48 5.90
CA LEU A 99 -5.75 -9.65 5.31
C LEU A 99 -5.82 -10.31 3.93
N GLN A 100 -6.75 -11.25 3.71
CA GLN A 100 -6.94 -11.90 2.42
C GLN A 100 -7.23 -10.90 1.31
N THR A 101 -8.04 -9.86 1.57
CA THR A 101 -8.35 -8.81 0.59
C THR A 101 -7.09 -8.04 0.16
N LEU A 102 -6.16 -7.81 1.09
CA LEU A 102 -4.87 -7.18 0.80
C LEU A 102 -3.95 -8.12 -0.01
N ILE A 103 -3.94 -9.42 0.33
CA ILE A 103 -3.18 -10.44 -0.41
C ILE A 103 -3.70 -10.57 -1.85
N ASP A 104 -5.01 -10.54 -2.05
CA ASP A 104 -5.62 -10.61 -3.38
C ASP A 104 -5.24 -9.37 -4.21
N LYS A 105 -5.31 -8.18 -3.61
CA LYS A 105 -4.86 -6.92 -4.23
C LYS A 105 -3.37 -6.95 -4.57
N ALA A 106 -2.53 -7.45 -3.67
CA ALA A 106 -1.09 -7.61 -3.91
C ALA A 106 -0.80 -8.57 -5.06
N THR A 107 -1.46 -9.73 -5.08
CA THR A 107 -1.35 -10.73 -6.14
C THR A 107 -1.73 -10.13 -7.49
N GLU A 108 -2.79 -9.33 -7.51
CA GLU A 108 -3.24 -8.67 -8.73
C GLU A 108 -2.25 -7.62 -9.25
N MET A 109 -1.76 -6.73 -8.38
CA MET A 109 -0.74 -5.76 -8.75
C MET A 109 0.53 -6.43 -9.30
N LEU A 110 0.97 -7.54 -8.68
CA LEU A 110 2.09 -8.34 -9.18
C LEU A 110 1.82 -8.93 -10.57
N ARG A 111 0.60 -9.43 -10.83
CA ARG A 111 0.22 -9.93 -12.18
C ARG A 111 0.29 -8.84 -13.25
N PHE A 112 0.03 -7.58 -12.88
CA PHE A 112 0.12 -6.44 -13.79
C PHE A 112 1.50 -5.77 -13.86
N GLY A 113 2.53 -6.41 -13.30
CA GLY A 113 3.92 -6.01 -13.49
C GLY A 113 4.50 -5.11 -12.40
N VAL A 114 3.77 -4.88 -11.31
CA VAL A 114 4.39 -4.31 -10.10
C VAL A 114 5.44 -5.31 -9.61
N LYS A 115 6.67 -4.84 -9.33
CA LYS A 115 7.77 -5.77 -9.00
C LYS A 115 7.64 -6.34 -7.59
N ALA A 116 7.23 -5.50 -6.64
CA ALA A 116 7.02 -5.87 -5.26
C ALA A 116 5.79 -5.16 -4.68
N VAL A 117 5.09 -5.85 -3.78
CA VAL A 117 4.01 -5.27 -2.97
C VAL A 117 4.33 -5.50 -1.50
N TRP A 118 4.31 -4.44 -0.69
CA TRP A 118 4.49 -4.54 0.74
C TRP A 118 3.13 -4.36 1.43
N ILE A 119 2.80 -5.27 2.34
CA ILE A 119 1.63 -5.17 3.20
C ILE A 119 2.11 -4.86 4.62
N VAL A 120 1.81 -3.67 5.09
CA VAL A 120 2.13 -3.18 6.43
C VAL A 120 0.96 -3.51 7.35
N GLN A 121 1.23 -4.16 8.49
CA GLN A 121 0.21 -4.53 9.47
C GLN A 121 0.45 -3.76 10.78
N PRO A 122 -0.22 -2.61 10.99
CA PRO A 122 0.04 -1.72 12.12
C PRO A 122 -0.05 -2.41 13.48
N THR A 123 -1.07 -3.25 13.70
CA THR A 123 -1.30 -3.94 14.99
C THR A 123 -0.16 -4.89 15.35
N LEU A 124 0.49 -5.50 14.36
CA LEU A 124 1.58 -6.45 14.57
C LEU A 124 2.95 -5.81 14.40
N GLN A 125 3.00 -4.55 13.94
CA GLN A 125 4.22 -3.86 13.51
C GLN A 125 5.08 -4.70 12.54
N THR A 126 4.42 -5.35 11.59
CA THR A 126 5.09 -6.18 10.59
C THR A 126 4.92 -5.64 9.20
N VAL A 127 5.87 -6.02 8.33
CA VAL A 127 5.77 -5.79 6.89
C VAL A 127 5.96 -7.11 6.16
N SER A 128 4.96 -7.51 5.40
CA SER A 128 5.00 -8.68 4.54
C SER A 128 5.29 -8.26 3.10
N VAL A 129 6.36 -8.79 2.53
CA VAL A 129 6.84 -8.46 1.18
C VAL A 129 6.46 -9.57 0.21
N PHE A 130 5.74 -9.20 -0.84
CA PHE A 130 5.29 -10.08 -1.91
C PHE A 130 6.05 -9.73 -3.20
N THR A 131 6.54 -10.73 -3.91
CA THR A 131 7.14 -10.61 -5.24
C THR A 131 6.63 -11.75 -6.12
N SER A 132 6.77 -11.64 -7.44
CA SER A 132 6.33 -12.68 -8.38
C SER A 132 7.18 -13.97 -8.33
N ALA A 133 8.38 -13.90 -7.78
CA ALA A 133 9.39 -14.96 -7.89
C ALA A 133 9.57 -15.81 -6.61
N ALA A 134 8.98 -15.40 -5.48
CA ALA A 134 9.25 -16.02 -4.19
C ALA A 134 8.03 -16.07 -3.28
N THR A 135 8.09 -16.99 -2.29
CA THR A 135 7.18 -16.98 -1.16
C THR A 135 7.27 -15.66 -0.40
N PRO A 136 6.14 -15.11 0.10
CA PRO A 136 6.16 -13.86 0.84
C PRO A 136 7.09 -13.93 2.05
N LYS A 137 7.80 -12.83 2.33
CA LYS A 137 8.69 -12.71 3.48
C LYS A 137 8.15 -11.66 4.44
N THR A 138 8.00 -12.01 5.71
CA THR A 138 7.57 -11.07 6.76
C THR A 138 8.76 -10.59 7.58
N PHE A 139 8.79 -9.29 7.81
CA PHE A 139 9.78 -8.60 8.64
C PHE A 139 9.09 -8.08 9.90
N THR A 140 9.72 -8.33 11.05
CA THR A 140 9.29 -7.86 12.38
C THR A 140 10.26 -6.86 12.98
N ASP A 141 11.47 -6.77 12.43
CA ASP A 141 12.54 -5.87 12.82
C ASP A 141 13.48 -5.59 11.63
N GLY A 142 14.47 -4.74 11.85
CA GLY A 142 15.56 -4.50 10.92
C GLY A 142 15.14 -3.78 9.64
N VAL A 143 15.83 -4.09 8.54
CA VAL A 143 15.62 -3.46 7.22
C VAL A 143 14.73 -4.35 6.37
N VAL A 144 13.58 -3.81 5.96
CA VAL A 144 12.69 -4.38 4.95
C VAL A 144 13.29 -4.13 3.58
N SER A 145 13.43 -5.19 2.79
CA SER A 145 13.92 -5.16 1.41
C SER A 145 13.21 -6.23 0.59
N ASP A 146 12.82 -5.90 -0.63
CA ASP A 146 12.19 -6.84 -1.58
C ASP A 146 13.15 -7.46 -2.58
N GLY A 147 14.39 -6.96 -2.67
CA GLY A 147 15.42 -7.49 -3.56
C GLY A 147 15.21 -7.26 -5.07
N VAL A 148 14.10 -6.64 -5.50
CA VAL A 148 13.75 -6.48 -6.92
C VAL A 148 13.50 -5.02 -7.35
N SER A 149 13.08 -4.17 -6.41
CA SER A 149 12.87 -2.73 -6.58
C SER A 149 14.12 -1.93 -6.23
N GLY A 150 15.01 -2.49 -5.39
CA GLY A 150 16.15 -1.78 -4.81
C GLY A 150 15.76 -0.80 -3.69
N ILE A 151 14.52 -0.85 -3.21
CA ILE A 151 14.01 -0.03 -2.11
C ILE A 151 14.17 -0.76 -0.78
N GLU A 152 14.60 0.01 0.21
CA GLU A 152 14.80 -0.42 1.58
C GLU A 152 14.29 0.64 2.56
N LEU A 153 13.60 0.18 3.61
CA LEU A 153 13.17 0.96 4.78
C LEU A 153 13.37 0.13 6.04
N SER A 154 13.72 0.75 7.17
CA SER A 154 13.69 0.03 8.45
C SER A 154 12.29 -0.05 9.03
N ILE A 155 12.01 -1.10 9.82
CA ILE A 155 10.78 -1.20 10.62
C ILE A 155 10.60 0.03 11.51
N ASP A 156 11.69 0.52 12.12
CA ASP A 156 11.67 1.75 12.94
C ASP A 156 11.22 2.99 12.17
N GLN A 157 11.66 3.15 10.91
CA GLN A 157 11.22 4.27 10.07
C GLN A 157 9.74 4.19 9.74
N ILE A 158 9.19 2.98 9.60
CA ILE A 158 7.78 2.76 9.24
C ILE A 158 6.88 3.06 10.45
N PHE A 159 7.26 2.56 11.63
CA PHE A 159 6.43 2.64 12.84
C PHE A 159 6.87 3.69 13.85
N SER A 160 7.78 4.61 13.50
CA SER A 160 8.23 5.71 14.37
C SER A 160 7.04 6.48 14.93
N ALA A 161 7.06 6.75 16.24
CA ALA A 161 6.07 7.57 16.94
C ALA A 161 6.60 8.95 17.36
N GLU A 162 7.86 9.25 17.05
CA GLU A 162 8.55 10.51 17.35
C GLU A 162 8.46 11.53 16.20
#